data_AF-A0A5C4JJ48-F1
#
_entry.id   AF-A0A5C4JJ48-F1
#
_cell.length_a   1.000
_cell.length_b   1.000
_cell.length_c   1.000
_cell.angle_alpha   90.00
_cell.angle_beta   90.00
_cell.angle_gamma   90.00
#
_symmetry.space_group_name_H-M   'P 1'
#
loop_
_entity.id
_entity.type
_entity.pdbx_description
1 polymer ?
#
loop_
_entity_poly.entity_id
_entity_poly.type
_entity_poly.pdbx_seq_one_letter_code
_entity_poly.pdbx_strand_id
1 'polypeptide(L)' 'MGVRFIEELGGDAVMCEVDYPHGDSIWPDVRKAIDARIAGLPEDVQYKLRIASAERVYGFEASGLGRR' A
#
# COMPACT_ATOMS: atom_id res chain seq x y z
N MET A 1 -8.31 0.72 10.88
CA MET A 1 -8.24 -0.66 11.42
C MET A 1 -7.00 -1.41 10.93
N GLY A 2 -6.79 -1.62 9.63
CA GLY A 2 -5.69 -2.48 9.13
C GLY A 2 -4.26 -2.09 9.54
N VAL A 3 -3.95 -0.79 9.71
CA VAL A 3 -2.56 -0.35 9.96
C VAL A 3 -2.00 -0.69 11.34
N ARG A 4 -2.85 -1.00 12.31
CA ARG A 4 -2.44 -1.30 13.69
C ARG A 4 -1.60 -2.59 13.80
N PHE A 5 -1.85 -3.56 12.92
CA PHE A 5 -1.19 -4.87 12.99
C PHE A 5 0.10 -4.94 12.15
N ILE A 6 0.44 -3.87 11.44
CA ILE A 6 1.61 -3.86 10.54
C ILE A 6 2.92 -4.03 11.30
N GLU A 7 3.02 -3.49 12.52
CA GLU A 7 4.20 -3.66 13.36
C GLU A 7 4.40 -5.12 13.76
N GLU A 8 3.33 -5.84 14.09
CA GLU A 8 3.36 -7.25 14.47
C GLU A 8 3.58 -8.19 13.27
N LEU A 9 2.96 -7.89 12.13
CA LEU A 9 3.05 -8.71 10.91
C LEU A 9 4.31 -8.45 10.09
N GLY A 10 4.90 -7.26 10.24
CA GLY A 10 5.95 -6.74 9.37
C GLY A 10 5.38 -6.13 8.09
N GLY A 11 5.91 -4.96 7.68
CA GLY A 11 5.45 -4.24 6.48
C GLY A 11 5.59 -5.01 5.17
N ASP A 12 6.46 -6.03 5.15
CA ASP A 12 6.62 -6.91 4.00
C ASP A 12 5.44 -7.89 3.84
N ALA A 13 4.75 -8.27 4.90
CA ALA A 13 3.63 -9.21 4.83
C ALA A 13 2.32 -8.56 4.37
N VAL A 14 2.30 -7.25 4.11
CA VAL A 14 1.09 -6.47 3.84
C VAL A 14 1.27 -5.60 2.58
N MET A 15 0.19 -5.46 1.81
CA MET A 15 0.09 -4.52 0.68
C MET A 15 -1.29 -3.86 0.65
N CYS A 16 -1.40 -2.70 -0.01
CA CYS A 16 -2.68 -2.05 -0.25
C CYS A 16 -3.39 -2.63 -1.47
N GLU A 17 -4.71 -2.71 -1.39
CA GLU A 17 -5.60 -3.00 -2.52
C GLU A 17 -6.76 -2.00 -2.59
N VAL A 18 -7.49 -2.01 -3.70
CA VAL A 18 -8.64 -1.12 -3.96
C VAL A 18 -9.95 -1.89 -4.10
N ASP A 19 -9.89 -3.13 -4.58
CA ASP A 19 -11.06 -3.95 -4.88
C ASP A 19 -12.05 -3.32 -5.89
N TYR A 20 -11.52 -2.66 -6.92
CA TYR A 20 -12.33 -2.14 -8.02
C TYR A 20 -12.96 -3.29 -8.83
N PRO A 21 -14.26 -3.22 -9.23
CA PRO A 21 -15.16 -2.07 -9.18
C PRO A 21 -16.20 -2.12 -8.05
N HIS A 22 -15.92 -2.80 -6.93
CA HIS A 22 -16.90 -2.92 -5.85
C HIS A 22 -17.32 -1.55 -5.31
N GLY A 23 -18.61 -1.42 -4.98
CA GLY A 23 -19.22 -0.12 -4.63
C GLY A 23 -18.75 0.47 -3.31
N ASP A 24 -18.16 -0.36 -2.46
CA ASP A 24 -17.50 -0.01 -1.20
C ASP A 24 -15.99 0.19 -1.33
N SER A 25 -15.46 0.13 -2.56
CA SER A 25 -14.06 0.47 -2.84
C SER A 25 -13.76 1.95 -2.59
N ILE A 26 -12.47 2.25 -2.50
CA ILE A 26 -11.95 3.63 -2.40
C ILE A 26 -11.75 4.31 -3.77
N TRP A 27 -12.18 3.67 -4.87
CA TRP A 27 -12.13 4.29 -6.20
C TRP A 27 -13.15 5.44 -6.30
N PRO A 28 -12.82 6.58 -6.94
CA PRO A 28 -11.58 6.91 -7.65
C PRO A 28 -10.49 7.55 -6.78
N ASP A 29 -10.77 7.88 -5.52
CA ASP A 29 -9.89 8.65 -4.62
C ASP A 29 -8.75 7.83 -3.98
N VAL A 30 -8.33 6.75 -4.65
CA VAL A 30 -7.42 5.70 -4.14
C VAL A 30 -6.18 6.28 -3.46
N ARG A 31 -5.45 7.16 -4.17
CA ARG A 31 -4.17 7.70 -3.69
C ARG A 31 -4.36 8.46 -2.40
N LYS A 32 -5.32 9.39 -2.37
CA LYS A 32 -5.63 10.21 -1.20
C LYS A 32 -6.03 9.35 0.01
N ALA A 33 -6.88 8.34 -0.22
CA ALA A 33 -7.36 7.47 0.84
C ALA A 33 -6.24 6.58 1.43
N ILE A 34 -5.39 5.99 0.58
CA ILE A 34 -4.24 5.18 1.02
C ILE A 34 -3.24 6.06 1.78
N ASP A 35 -2.85 7.21 1.22
CA ASP A 35 -1.84 8.09 1.83
C ASP A 35 -2.29 8.57 3.21
N ALA A 36 -3.56 8.97 3.36
CA ALA A 36 -4.10 9.35 4.66
C ALA A 36 -4.12 8.19 5.66
N ARG A 37 -4.35 6.96 5.18
CA ARG A 37 -4.42 5.77 6.03
C ARG A 37 -3.06 5.36 6.59
N ILE A 38 -1.99 5.52 5.81
CA ILE A 38 -0.64 5.05 6.15
C ILE A 38 0.32 6.15 6.60
N ALA A 39 -0.11 7.41 6.61
CA ALA A 39 0.75 8.58 6.91
C ALA A 39 1.52 8.49 8.25
N GLY A 40 0.99 7.78 9.25
CA GLY A 40 1.64 7.61 10.55
C GLY A 40 2.70 6.50 10.60
N LEU A 41 2.88 5.73 9.53
CA LEU A 41 3.87 4.65 9.46
C LEU A 41 5.23 5.18 9.01
N PRO A 42 6.34 4.50 9.38
CA PRO A 42 7.66 4.77 8.81
C PRO A 42 7.65 4.78 7.27
N GLU A 43 8.46 5.64 6.66
CA GLU A 43 8.48 5.84 5.20
C GLU A 43 8.79 4.54 4.44
N ASP A 44 9.68 3.71 4.95
CA ASP A 44 10.02 2.40 4.37
C ASP A 44 8.82 1.45 4.39
N VAL A 45 8.04 1.46 5.47
CA VAL A 45 6.81 0.69 5.59
C VAL A 45 5.77 1.20 4.59
N GLN A 46 5.61 2.52 4.46
CA GLN A 46 4.70 3.08 3.46
C GLN A 46 5.08 2.68 2.03
N TYR A 47 6.38 2.66 1.71
CA TYR A 47 6.88 2.19 0.41
C TYR A 47 6.55 0.71 0.17
N LYS A 48 6.75 -0.15 1.18
CA LYS A 48 6.41 -1.57 1.09
C LYS A 48 4.92 -1.79 0.80
N LEU A 49 4.05 -1.09 1.54
CA LEU A 49 2.60 -1.22 1.36
C LEU A 49 2.10 -0.77 0.00
N ARG A 50 2.71 0.28 -0.59
CA ARG A 50 2.32 0.81 -1.90
C ARG A 50 2.88 -0.01 -3.06
N ILE A 51 4.11 -0.51 -2.94
CA ILE A 51 4.90 -0.99 -4.09
C ILE A 51 5.63 -2.30 -3.77
N ALA A 52 6.57 -2.30 -2.83
CA ALA A 52 7.58 -3.36 -2.73
C ALA A 52 6.99 -4.75 -2.44
N SER A 53 5.95 -4.81 -1.61
CA SER A 53 5.27 -6.08 -1.30
C SER A 53 4.61 -6.66 -2.55
N ALA A 54 3.99 -5.83 -3.38
CA ALA A 54 3.37 -6.26 -4.63
C ALA A 54 4.43 -6.64 -5.68
N GLU A 55 5.51 -5.87 -5.81
CA GLU A 55 6.65 -6.22 -6.69
C GLU A 55 7.17 -7.62 -6.38
N ARG A 56 7.41 -7.91 -5.10
CA ARG A 56 7.93 -9.22 -4.67
C ARG A 56 6.93 -10.35 -4.92
N VAL A 57 5.65 -10.14 -4.61
CA VAL A 57 4.62 -11.20 -4.74
C VAL A 57 4.32 -11.50 -6.20
N TYR A 58 4.26 -10.48 -7.05
CA TYR A 58 3.83 -10.63 -8.44
C TYR A 58 4.99 -10.64 -9.45
N GLY A 59 6.23 -10.42 -9.01
CA GLY A 59 7.43 -10.50 -9.86
C GLY A 59 7.51 -9.41 -10.92
N PHE A 60 7.01 -8.20 -10.64
CA PHE A 60 7.13 -7.06 -11.54
C PHE A 60 8.18 -6.06 -11.04
N GLU A 61 8.70 -5.26 -11.98
CA GLU A 61 9.54 -4.11 -11.69
C GLU A 61 8.66 -2.85 -11.69
N ALA A 62 8.67 -2.09 -10.60
CA ALA A 62 8.00 -0.81 -10.56
C ALA A 62 8.63 0.13 -11.58
N SER A 63 7.79 0.94 -12.20
CA SER A 63 8.16 1.84 -13.31
C SER A 63 9.19 2.93 -12.97
N GLY A 64 9.71 2.99 -11.75
CA GLY A 64 10.63 4.04 -11.27
C GLY A 64 9.99 5.44 -11.13
N LEU A 65 8.77 5.64 -11.63
CA LEU A 65 8.04 6.90 -11.63
C LEU A 65 7.62 7.38 -10.22
N GLY A 66 7.64 6.48 -9.22
CA GLY A 66 7.25 6.76 -7.83
C GLY A 66 8.39 7.17 -6.88
N ARG A 67 9.64 7.29 -7.35
CA ARG A 67 10.82 7.67 -6.53
C ARG A 67 11.17 9.17 -6.63
N ARG A 68 10.18 10.05 -6.78
CA ARG A 68 10.37 11.51 -6.78
C ARG A 68 9.84 12.13 -5.50
#